data_AF-A0A1E3NXE0-F1
#
_entry.id   AF-A0A1E3NXE0-F1
#
_cell.length_a   1.000
_cell.length_b   1.000
_cell.length_c   1.000
_cell.angle_alpha   90.00
_cell.angle_beta   90.00
_cell.angle_gamma   90.00
#
_symmetry.space_group_name_H-M   'P 1'
#
loop_
_entity.id
_entity.type
_entity.pdbx_description
1 polymer ?
#
loop_
_entity_poly.entity_id
_entity_poly.type
_entity_poly.pdbx_seq_one_letter_code
_entity_poly.pdbx_strand_id
1 'polypeptide(L)'
;MAAFNVSQQAPTSTYHEINSGYCDNWVLDLVPSKNHGLVSSLSDGSLKLYPLNANQDRNFAPIRTIKAHQSSINSARSVDGENLIGTAAEDSIKIFDLRNNDDKPVAIFNNSRNIPFLSLDFKNNYVAGGTELKQADAELHIWDFRTKDIVRSFIDSHHDDITEIKFHPTDDSILLSGSTDGYVNIYDLSIPDEDDALHQVINFASIHSAGWLSPKRIYTLSHMETFAIHELNDKSDESHEPKPQDFGDVRELWDCEYVVDVYPGFIATGANSKSHAKLYPFINEQINLETPIKLNGGHGEEVIRAVYCPPASNLIYTGGEDGNLRIWKSDVQLNAPESFFGSASTEQNEPKEDVEMGDLEDDSESTSGEHKEKKSKKEKGEKKDKKDKKEKKEKKEKKDKKEKKDKKDKKHKHKEEKKSKKEHRFRPY
;
A
#
# COMPACT_ATOMS: atom_id res chain seq x y z
N MET A 1 -10.90 -59.37 -10.73
CA MET A 1 -10.79 -58.03 -10.12
C MET A 1 -9.46 -57.44 -10.59
N ALA A 2 -9.50 -56.59 -11.61
CA ALA A 2 -8.32 -55.98 -12.17
C ALA A 2 -7.99 -54.69 -11.39
N ALA A 3 -6.73 -54.59 -10.97
CA ALA A 3 -6.15 -53.41 -10.36
C ALA A 3 -6.15 -52.25 -11.36
N PHE A 4 -6.64 -51.08 -10.92
CA PHE A 4 -6.39 -49.82 -11.60
C PHE A 4 -5.48 -48.99 -10.70
N ASN A 5 -4.22 -48.90 -11.12
CA ASN A 5 -3.25 -47.97 -10.60
C ASN A 5 -2.75 -47.18 -11.81
N VAL A 6 -3.24 -45.95 -11.98
CA VAL A 6 -2.54 -44.86 -12.68
C VAL A 6 -3.01 -43.56 -12.04
N SER A 7 -2.24 -43.06 -11.07
CA SER A 7 -2.25 -41.64 -10.74
C SER A 7 -1.71 -40.90 -11.95
N GLN A 8 -2.59 -40.34 -12.79
CA GLN A 8 -2.18 -39.34 -13.76
C GLN A 8 -1.78 -38.10 -12.97
N GLN A 9 -0.48 -37.89 -12.77
CA GLN A 9 0.04 -36.55 -12.50
C GLN A 9 -0.46 -35.65 -13.63
N ALA A 10 -1.21 -34.61 -13.28
CA ALA A 10 -1.52 -33.54 -14.21
C ALA A 10 -0.19 -33.04 -14.82
N PRO A 11 -0.11 -32.82 -16.14
CA PRO A 11 1.12 -32.39 -16.77
C PRO A 11 1.53 -31.04 -16.17
N THR A 12 2.66 -31.01 -15.47
CA THR A 12 3.33 -29.76 -15.10
C THR A 12 3.65 -29.01 -16.39
N SER A 13 2.89 -27.97 -16.69
CA SER A 13 3.11 -27.12 -17.85
C SER A 13 4.36 -26.28 -17.61
N THR A 14 5.44 -26.61 -18.32
CA THR A 14 6.70 -25.86 -18.33
C THR A 14 6.63 -24.78 -19.39
N TYR A 15 6.94 -23.54 -19.02
CA TYR A 15 6.84 -22.39 -19.93
C TYR A 15 8.21 -21.81 -20.26
N HIS A 16 8.34 -21.29 -21.47
CA HIS A 16 9.59 -20.81 -22.03
C HIS A 16 9.56 -19.29 -22.18
N GLU A 17 10.69 -18.67 -21.86
CA GLU A 17 10.97 -17.28 -22.22
C GLU A 17 10.89 -17.14 -23.74
N ILE A 18 10.09 -16.18 -24.20
CA ILE A 18 9.91 -15.92 -25.64
C ILE A 18 10.63 -14.65 -26.10
N ASN A 19 10.93 -13.73 -25.18
CA ASN A 19 11.63 -12.48 -25.47
C ASN A 19 12.16 -11.85 -24.17
N SER A 20 13.18 -10.99 -24.30
CA SER A 20 13.77 -10.24 -23.20
C SER A 20 14.21 -8.86 -23.65
N GLY A 21 14.03 -7.86 -22.80
CA GLY A 21 14.52 -6.50 -23.00
C GLY A 21 15.44 -6.10 -21.87
N TYR A 22 16.67 -5.71 -22.20
CA TYR A 22 17.63 -5.23 -21.20
C TYR A 22 17.33 -3.78 -20.82
N CYS A 23 17.26 -3.51 -19.52
CA CYS A 23 16.88 -2.23 -18.94
C CYS A 23 18.06 -1.45 -18.36
N ASP A 24 19.29 -1.97 -18.41
CA ASP A 24 20.53 -1.38 -17.86
C ASP A 24 20.59 -1.23 -16.33
N ASN A 25 19.45 -1.33 -15.63
CA ASN A 25 19.29 -1.20 -14.18
C ASN A 25 18.14 -2.11 -13.72
N TRP A 26 18.03 -2.33 -12.40
CA TRP A 26 16.98 -3.16 -11.79
C TRP A 26 15.61 -2.67 -12.20
N VAL A 27 14.75 -3.60 -12.60
CA VAL A 27 13.33 -3.33 -12.87
C VAL A 27 12.58 -3.50 -11.56
N LEU A 28 11.89 -2.46 -11.08
CA LEU A 28 11.28 -2.43 -9.75
C LEU A 28 9.76 -2.63 -9.77
N ASP A 29 9.05 -1.96 -10.68
CA ASP A 29 7.62 -2.18 -10.94
C ASP A 29 7.36 -2.34 -12.44
N LEU A 30 6.22 -2.98 -12.76
CA LEU A 30 5.65 -3.06 -14.10
C LEU A 30 4.24 -2.48 -14.09
N VAL A 31 4.05 -1.39 -14.82
CA VAL A 31 2.81 -0.61 -14.81
C VAL A 31 2.17 -0.64 -16.20
N PRO A 32 0.96 -1.19 -16.35
CA PRO A 32 0.27 -1.18 -17.63
C PRO A 32 -0.31 0.20 -17.97
N SER A 33 -0.33 0.49 -19.27
CA SER A 33 -1.03 1.61 -19.88
C SER A 33 -1.78 1.09 -21.09
N LYS A 34 -3.12 1.17 -21.06
CA LYS A 34 -4.00 0.64 -22.12
C LYS A 34 -3.63 1.13 -23.52
N ASN A 35 -3.20 2.39 -23.64
CA ASN A 35 -2.91 3.01 -24.94
C ASN A 35 -1.43 2.95 -25.34
N HIS A 36 -0.51 2.74 -24.40
CA HIS A 36 0.94 2.85 -24.67
C HIS A 36 1.72 1.56 -24.44
N GLY A 37 1.18 0.59 -23.73
CA GLY A 37 1.80 -0.70 -23.50
C GLY A 37 2.16 -0.95 -22.03
N LEU A 38 3.41 -1.34 -21.78
CA LEU A 38 3.92 -1.66 -20.45
C LEU A 38 5.06 -0.72 -20.09
N VAL A 39 5.02 -0.13 -18.90
CA VAL A 39 6.07 0.74 -18.38
C VAL A 39 6.82 0.00 -17.29
N SER A 40 8.15 -0.03 -17.35
CA SER A 40 8.99 -0.44 -16.23
C SER A 40 9.53 0.77 -15.48
N SER A 41 9.51 0.70 -14.15
CA SER A 41 10.27 1.62 -13.28
C SER A 41 11.62 1.02 -12.93
N LEU A 42 12.65 1.86 -12.89
CA LEU A 42 14.03 1.41 -12.71
C LEU A 42 14.70 2.00 -11.46
N SER A 43 15.72 1.31 -10.95
CA SER A 43 16.50 1.74 -9.79
C SER A 43 17.38 2.97 -10.03
N ASP A 44 17.57 3.40 -11.28
CA ASP A 44 18.25 4.66 -11.59
C ASP A 44 17.29 5.86 -11.65
N GLY A 45 15.98 5.65 -11.51
CA GLY A 45 14.98 6.72 -11.63
C GLY A 45 14.40 6.91 -13.02
N SER A 46 14.71 6.01 -13.96
CA SER A 46 14.15 6.06 -15.31
C SER A 46 12.87 5.21 -15.43
N LEU A 47 11.96 5.63 -16.32
CA LEU A 47 10.84 4.84 -16.81
C LEU A 47 11.14 4.39 -18.24
N LYS A 48 10.93 3.11 -18.55
CA LYS A 48 11.05 2.58 -19.91
C LYS A 48 9.71 2.05 -20.39
N LEU A 49 9.26 2.51 -21.56
CA LEU A 49 7.99 2.13 -22.17
C LEU A 49 8.21 1.06 -23.25
N TYR A 50 7.43 -0.01 -23.18
CA TYR A 50 7.48 -1.16 -24.07
C TYR A 50 6.11 -1.41 -24.73
N PRO A 51 6.07 -1.92 -25.97
CA PRO A 51 4.82 -2.32 -26.59
C PRO A 51 4.25 -3.59 -25.91
N LEU A 52 2.96 -3.60 -25.64
CA LEU A 52 2.24 -4.85 -25.34
C LEU A 52 2.09 -5.65 -26.64
N ASN A 53 2.20 -6.99 -26.56
CA ASN A 53 2.15 -7.94 -27.70
C ASN A 53 3.40 -8.04 -28.59
N ALA A 54 4.60 -7.86 -28.04
CA ALA A 54 5.87 -8.08 -28.74
C ALA A 54 6.20 -9.56 -29.06
N ASN A 55 5.20 -10.45 -29.12
CA ASN A 55 5.39 -11.86 -29.50
C ASN A 55 5.87 -12.04 -30.95
N GLN A 56 5.75 -10.99 -31.77
CA GLN A 56 6.08 -11.04 -33.19
C GLN A 56 7.42 -10.38 -33.55
N ASP A 57 7.94 -9.49 -32.70
CA ASP A 57 9.18 -8.77 -32.96
C ASP A 57 10.37 -9.38 -32.20
N ARG A 58 11.41 -9.77 -32.95
CA ARG A 58 12.66 -10.33 -32.39
C ARG A 58 13.46 -9.34 -31.53
N ASN A 59 13.06 -8.07 -31.48
CA ASN A 59 13.77 -7.02 -30.77
C ASN A 59 12.82 -6.31 -29.80
N PHE A 60 12.66 -6.84 -28.59
CA PHE A 60 11.89 -6.21 -27.53
C PHE A 60 12.72 -5.12 -26.85
N ALA A 61 12.68 -3.93 -27.44
CA ALA A 61 13.38 -2.75 -26.97
C ALA A 61 12.40 -1.68 -26.47
N PRO A 62 12.83 -0.80 -25.54
CA PRO A 62 11.98 0.30 -25.11
C PRO A 62 11.71 1.27 -26.27
N ILE A 63 10.46 1.67 -26.45
CA ILE A 63 10.02 2.67 -27.43
C ILE A 63 10.40 4.07 -26.95
N ARG A 64 10.40 4.28 -25.63
CA ARG A 64 10.68 5.57 -24.99
C ARG A 64 11.31 5.35 -23.62
N THR A 65 12.25 6.20 -23.26
CA THR A 65 12.84 6.25 -21.92
C THR A 65 12.64 7.65 -21.35
N ILE A 66 12.06 7.75 -20.16
CA ILE A 66 11.80 9.02 -19.47
C ILE A 66 12.66 9.04 -18.21
N LYS A 67 13.53 10.05 -18.04
CA LYS A 67 14.28 10.24 -16.80
C LYS A 67 13.40 10.94 -15.77
N ALA A 68 12.65 10.15 -15.01
CA ALA A 68 11.66 10.67 -14.05
C ALA A 68 12.32 11.26 -12.80
N HIS A 69 13.31 10.56 -12.26
CA HIS A 69 14.00 10.90 -11.01
C HIS A 69 15.52 10.75 -11.15
N GLN A 70 16.27 11.31 -10.19
CA GLN A 70 17.73 11.14 -10.09
C GLN A 70 18.13 9.95 -9.21
N SER A 71 17.17 9.40 -8.48
CA SER A 71 17.31 8.25 -7.57
C SER A 71 16.27 7.18 -7.91
N SER A 72 16.37 6.03 -7.25
CA SER A 72 15.48 4.89 -7.44
C SER A 72 14.00 5.27 -7.35
N ILE A 73 13.20 4.74 -8.27
CA ILE A 73 11.74 4.79 -8.14
C ILE A 73 11.33 3.74 -7.12
N ASN A 74 10.74 4.17 -6.01
CA ASN A 74 10.31 3.28 -4.94
C ASN A 74 8.94 2.65 -5.23
N SER A 75 8.08 3.37 -5.95
CA SER A 75 6.77 2.87 -6.36
C SER A 75 6.34 3.53 -7.66
N ALA A 76 5.74 2.76 -8.57
CA ALA A 76 5.07 3.26 -9.75
C ALA A 76 3.66 2.67 -9.90
N ARG A 77 2.67 3.50 -10.29
CA ARG A 77 1.28 3.08 -10.51
C ARG A 77 0.66 3.76 -11.73
N SER A 78 -0.32 3.10 -12.30
CA SER A 78 -1.18 3.70 -13.33
C SER A 78 -2.17 4.63 -12.64
N VAL A 79 -2.35 5.83 -13.17
CA VAL A 79 -3.21 6.87 -12.57
C VAL A 79 -4.61 6.81 -13.15
N ASP A 80 -4.73 6.70 -14.46
CA ASP A 80 -6.01 6.62 -15.18
C ASP A 80 -6.25 5.26 -15.84
N GLY A 81 -5.31 4.30 -15.71
CA GLY A 81 -5.34 3.02 -16.42
C GLY A 81 -5.01 3.15 -17.92
N GLU A 82 -4.88 4.36 -18.45
CA GLU A 82 -4.85 4.62 -19.87
C GLU A 82 -3.54 5.25 -20.33
N ASN A 83 -3.17 6.42 -19.81
CA ASN A 83 -2.07 7.24 -20.32
C ASN A 83 -1.17 7.84 -19.22
N LEU A 84 -1.64 7.89 -17.98
CA LEU A 84 -0.97 8.58 -16.89
C LEU A 84 -0.23 7.58 -15.99
N ILE A 85 1.04 7.87 -15.70
CA ILE A 85 1.89 7.07 -14.81
C ILE A 85 2.37 7.93 -13.66
N GLY A 86 2.12 7.48 -12.44
CA GLY A 86 2.64 8.09 -11.22
C GLY A 86 3.88 7.34 -10.73
N THR A 87 4.86 8.08 -10.25
CA THR A 87 6.10 7.56 -9.66
C THR A 87 6.43 8.27 -8.35
N ALA A 88 6.87 7.50 -7.36
CA ALA A 88 7.36 7.99 -6.07
C ALA A 88 8.85 7.69 -5.93
N ALA A 89 9.60 8.66 -5.44
CA ALA A 89 11.03 8.53 -5.19
C ALA A 89 11.47 9.48 -4.05
N GLU A 90 12.78 9.64 -3.89
CA GLU A 90 13.35 10.52 -2.86
C GLU A 90 12.96 12.00 -2.99
N ASP A 91 12.78 12.49 -4.21
CA ASP A 91 12.55 13.92 -4.44
C ASP A 91 11.07 14.32 -4.28
N SER A 92 10.14 13.50 -4.77
CA SER A 92 8.73 13.86 -4.97
C SER A 92 7.93 12.70 -5.53
N ILE A 93 6.60 12.85 -5.55
CA ILE A 93 5.73 12.09 -6.44
C ILE A 93 5.57 12.87 -7.75
N LYS A 94 5.78 12.22 -8.89
CA LYS A 94 5.64 12.81 -10.23
C LYS A 94 4.65 12.03 -11.06
N ILE A 95 3.83 12.74 -11.83
CA ILE A 95 2.87 12.15 -12.77
C ILE A 95 3.27 12.52 -14.19
N PHE A 96 3.35 11.54 -15.08
CA PHE A 96 3.71 11.69 -16.48
C PHE A 96 2.52 11.33 -17.38
N ASP A 97 2.31 12.11 -18.44
CA ASP A 97 1.35 11.80 -19.49
C ASP A 97 2.08 11.24 -20.70
N LEU A 98 1.86 9.95 -20.98
CA LEU A 98 2.56 9.23 -22.04
C LEU A 98 2.16 9.70 -23.46
N ARG A 99 1.09 10.47 -23.61
CA ARG A 99 0.69 11.11 -24.88
C ARG A 99 1.58 12.30 -25.22
N ASN A 100 2.14 12.97 -24.20
CA ASN A 100 3.02 14.12 -24.38
C ASN A 100 4.43 13.64 -24.68
N ASN A 101 5.07 14.21 -25.69
CA ASN A 101 6.45 13.85 -26.09
C ASN A 101 7.53 14.61 -25.32
N ASP A 102 7.19 15.47 -24.34
CA ASP A 102 8.14 16.41 -23.73
C ASP A 102 8.86 15.87 -22.48
N ASP A 103 8.71 14.58 -22.15
CA ASP A 103 9.32 13.85 -21.02
C ASP A 103 9.17 14.55 -19.64
N LYS A 104 8.33 15.58 -19.54
CA LYS A 104 8.14 16.37 -18.33
C LYS A 104 6.95 15.84 -17.54
N PRO A 105 7.00 15.92 -16.20
CA PRO A 105 5.85 15.59 -15.39
C PRO A 105 4.75 16.64 -15.57
N VAL A 106 3.51 16.18 -15.69
CA VAL A 106 2.30 17.03 -15.73
C VAL A 106 1.88 17.50 -14.33
N ALA A 107 2.26 16.75 -13.30
CA ALA A 107 2.07 17.10 -11.90
C ALA A 107 3.24 16.63 -11.03
N ILE A 108 3.53 17.37 -9.97
CA ILE A 108 4.55 17.06 -8.98
C ILE A 108 3.95 17.34 -7.60
N PHE A 109 4.05 16.38 -6.69
CA PHE A 109 3.58 16.47 -5.31
C PHE A 109 4.75 16.28 -4.36
N ASN A 110 4.86 17.18 -3.39
CA ASN A 110 5.95 17.23 -2.43
C ASN A 110 5.37 17.33 -1.01
N ASN A 111 6.13 16.86 -0.02
CA ASN A 111 5.88 17.15 1.38
C ASN A 111 6.76 18.33 1.86
N SER A 112 6.33 18.98 2.94
CA SER A 112 7.00 20.17 3.46
C SER A 112 8.40 19.90 4.06
N ARG A 113 8.72 18.63 4.34
CA ARG A 113 9.94 18.20 5.06
C ARG A 113 10.98 17.54 4.15
N ASN A 114 10.75 17.50 2.83
CA ASN A 114 11.56 16.79 1.83
C ASN A 114 11.89 15.36 2.30
N ILE A 115 10.86 14.59 2.63
CA ILE A 115 10.97 13.18 2.99
C ILE A 115 10.78 12.34 1.72
N PRO A 116 11.60 11.30 1.50
CA PRO A 116 11.36 10.34 0.44
C PRO A 116 9.96 9.72 0.52
N PHE A 117 9.33 9.54 -0.64
CA PHE A 117 8.11 8.74 -0.76
C PHE A 117 8.48 7.30 -1.11
N LEU A 118 7.93 6.35 -0.36
CA LEU A 118 8.14 4.92 -0.53
C LEU A 118 6.98 4.25 -1.28
N SER A 119 5.77 4.77 -1.10
CA SER A 119 4.55 4.21 -1.67
C SER A 119 3.66 5.30 -2.27
N LEU A 120 2.89 4.93 -3.29
CA LEU A 120 1.88 5.79 -3.89
C LEU A 120 0.67 4.99 -4.37
N ASP A 121 -0.48 5.67 -4.40
CA ASP A 121 -1.66 5.18 -5.11
C ASP A 121 -2.53 6.33 -5.63
N PHE A 122 -3.45 6.01 -6.55
CA PHE A 122 -4.35 6.99 -7.15
C PHE A 122 -5.78 6.47 -7.28
N LYS A 123 -6.76 7.32 -6.96
CA LYS A 123 -8.18 7.04 -7.22
C LYS A 123 -9.02 8.31 -7.32
N ASN A 124 -9.88 8.42 -8.32
CA ASN A 124 -10.91 9.48 -8.45
C ASN A 124 -10.42 10.92 -8.25
N ASN A 125 -9.20 11.23 -8.74
CA ASN A 125 -8.47 12.50 -8.59
C ASN A 125 -7.71 12.67 -7.27
N TYR A 126 -7.64 11.66 -6.40
CA TYR A 126 -6.78 11.69 -5.23
C TYR A 126 -5.46 11.00 -5.52
N VAL A 127 -4.37 11.67 -5.18
CA VAL A 127 -3.03 11.08 -5.14
C VAL A 127 -2.72 10.86 -3.66
N ALA A 128 -2.34 9.65 -3.27
CA ALA A 128 -1.87 9.37 -1.93
C ALA A 128 -0.39 8.97 -1.96
N GLY A 129 0.37 9.41 -0.95
CA GLY A 129 1.80 9.17 -0.85
C GLY A 129 2.23 8.92 0.59
N GLY A 130 3.00 7.85 0.79
CA GLY A 130 3.53 7.42 2.09
C GLY A 130 5.02 7.59 2.13
N THR A 131 5.54 8.10 3.23
CA THR A 131 6.96 8.45 3.35
C THR A 131 7.79 7.42 4.11
N GLU A 132 9.10 7.55 3.98
CA GLU A 132 10.07 7.00 4.95
C GLU A 132 9.86 7.65 6.33
N LEU A 133 10.27 6.94 7.38
CA LEU A 133 10.35 7.45 8.74
C LEU A 133 11.35 8.61 8.80
N LYS A 134 10.87 9.77 9.25
CA LYS A 134 11.76 10.90 9.57
C LYS A 134 11.47 11.46 10.95
N GLN A 135 12.49 11.42 11.79
CA GLN A 135 12.46 11.81 13.20
C GLN A 135 11.70 10.83 14.09
N ALA A 136 10.37 10.88 14.09
CA ALA A 136 9.53 10.14 15.03
C ALA A 136 8.48 9.29 14.32
N ASP A 137 7.86 9.84 13.27
CA ASP A 137 6.72 9.25 12.58
C ASP A 137 6.88 9.43 11.06
N ALA A 138 6.32 8.49 10.29
CA ALA A 138 6.18 8.59 8.85
C ALA A 138 4.88 9.34 8.50
N GLU A 139 4.87 10.05 7.37
CA GLU A 139 3.72 10.85 6.94
C GLU A 139 3.01 10.18 5.77
N LEU A 140 1.68 10.15 5.85
CA LEU A 140 0.80 9.89 4.72
C LEU A 140 0.15 11.20 4.30
N HIS A 141 0.22 11.54 3.02
CA HIS A 141 -0.42 12.72 2.47
C HIS A 141 -1.35 12.34 1.32
N ILE A 142 -2.50 13.02 1.24
CA ILE A 142 -3.47 12.88 0.16
C ILE A 142 -3.69 14.25 -0.48
N TRP A 143 -3.46 14.34 -1.79
CA TRP A 143 -3.66 15.55 -2.58
C TRP A 143 -4.84 15.40 -3.53
N ASP A 144 -5.53 16.50 -3.82
CA ASP A 144 -6.41 16.59 -4.98
C ASP A 144 -5.55 16.89 -6.21
N PHE A 145 -5.61 16.02 -7.22
CA PHE A 145 -4.79 16.06 -8.43
C PHE A 145 -4.99 17.34 -9.25
N ARG A 146 -6.21 17.92 -9.23
CA ARG A 146 -6.57 19.08 -10.06
C ARG A 146 -6.06 20.37 -9.45
N THR A 147 -6.25 20.51 -8.15
CA THR A 147 -5.88 21.71 -7.37
C THR A 147 -4.43 21.66 -6.92
N LYS A 148 -3.89 20.44 -6.74
CA LYS A 148 -2.58 20.12 -6.16
C LYS A 148 -2.48 20.45 -4.66
N ASP A 149 -3.61 20.73 -4.03
CA ASP A 149 -3.68 21.01 -2.60
C ASP A 149 -3.75 19.70 -1.80
N ILE A 150 -3.17 19.74 -0.60
CA ILE A 150 -3.31 18.65 0.38
C ILE A 150 -4.74 18.67 0.92
N VAL A 151 -5.43 17.55 0.77
CA VAL A 151 -6.80 17.33 1.26
C VAL A 151 -6.79 16.68 2.64
N ARG A 152 -5.85 15.74 2.87
CA ARG A 152 -5.64 15.06 4.15
C ARG A 152 -4.15 14.80 4.38
N SER A 153 -3.77 14.75 5.66
CA SER A 153 -2.48 14.23 6.09
C SER A 153 -2.72 13.39 7.33
N PHE A 154 -2.07 12.24 7.40
CA PHE A 154 -1.97 11.40 8.60
C PHE A 154 -0.50 11.37 8.99
N ILE A 155 -0.13 11.98 10.11
CA ILE A 155 1.27 12.26 10.44
C ILE A 155 1.74 11.61 11.75
N ASP A 156 0.84 10.98 12.49
CA ASP A 156 1.16 10.23 13.72
C ASP A 156 0.55 8.82 13.74
N SER A 157 0.01 8.38 12.61
CA SER A 157 -0.58 7.05 12.43
C SER A 157 0.44 5.90 12.32
N HIS A 158 1.64 6.17 11.79
CA HIS A 158 2.71 5.18 11.59
C HIS A 158 4.05 5.63 12.18
N HIS A 159 4.68 4.72 12.92
CA HIS A 159 5.93 5.01 13.66
C HIS A 159 7.19 4.48 12.95
N ASP A 160 7.04 4.01 11.71
CA ASP A 160 8.10 3.52 10.85
C ASP A 160 7.65 3.65 9.37
N ASP A 161 8.52 3.34 8.42
CA ASP A 161 8.33 3.48 6.97
C ASP A 161 6.95 3.00 6.47
N ILE A 162 6.27 3.81 5.63
CA ILE A 162 4.99 3.43 5.00
C ILE A 162 5.28 2.74 3.67
N THR A 163 5.23 1.41 3.68
CA THR A 163 5.62 0.54 2.56
C THR A 163 4.52 0.40 1.51
N GLU A 164 3.25 0.53 1.88
CA GLU A 164 2.12 0.41 0.95
C GLU A 164 1.02 1.43 1.24
N ILE A 165 0.38 1.87 0.16
CA ILE A 165 -0.86 2.63 0.18
C ILE A 165 -1.78 2.05 -0.88
N LYS A 166 -3.04 1.78 -0.54
CA LYS A 166 -4.05 1.28 -1.48
C LYS A 166 -5.41 1.88 -1.20
N PHE A 167 -5.96 2.63 -2.15
CA PHE A 167 -7.37 2.99 -2.13
C PHE A 167 -8.23 1.74 -2.23
N HIS A 168 -9.36 1.73 -1.53
CA HIS A 168 -10.27 0.62 -1.58
C HIS A 168 -10.86 0.47 -3.00
N PRO A 169 -11.03 -0.75 -3.55
CA PRO A 169 -11.40 -0.94 -4.95
C PRO A 169 -12.78 -0.38 -5.33
N THR A 170 -13.71 -0.27 -4.39
CA THR A 170 -15.12 0.11 -4.69
C THR A 170 -15.69 1.24 -3.83
N ASP A 171 -15.04 1.56 -2.71
CA ASP A 171 -15.46 2.61 -1.78
C ASP A 171 -14.40 3.71 -1.82
N ASP A 172 -14.81 4.93 -2.12
CA ASP A 172 -13.91 6.07 -2.27
C ASP A 172 -13.50 6.67 -0.93
N SER A 173 -14.24 6.33 0.14
CA SER A 173 -13.96 6.80 1.47
C SER A 173 -12.89 5.97 2.18
N ILE A 174 -12.49 4.81 1.65
CA ILE A 174 -11.59 3.91 2.37
C ILE A 174 -10.18 3.90 1.75
N LEU A 175 -9.17 4.04 2.61
CA LEU A 175 -7.75 3.94 2.28
C LEU A 175 -7.05 2.96 3.21
N LEU A 176 -6.16 2.15 2.66
CA LEU A 176 -5.25 1.28 3.41
C LEU A 176 -3.83 1.86 3.38
N SER A 177 -3.13 1.81 4.51
CA SER A 177 -1.67 1.97 4.58
C SER A 177 -1.03 0.82 5.35
N GLY A 178 0.14 0.36 4.89
CA GLY A 178 0.96 -0.64 5.57
C GLY A 178 2.33 -0.09 5.94
N SER A 179 2.88 -0.51 7.08
CA SER A 179 4.17 -0.01 7.57
C SER A 179 5.09 -1.09 8.15
N THR A 180 6.39 -0.81 8.13
CA THR A 180 7.41 -1.61 8.82
C THR A 180 7.21 -1.65 10.34
N ASP A 181 6.39 -0.77 10.91
CA ASP A 181 6.03 -0.74 12.34
C ASP A 181 5.18 -1.96 12.77
N GLY A 182 4.67 -2.71 11.80
CA GLY A 182 3.89 -3.93 12.00
C GLY A 182 2.38 -3.75 11.88
N TYR A 183 1.91 -2.55 11.54
CA TYR A 183 0.51 -2.24 11.39
C TYR A 183 0.10 -2.05 9.93
N VAL A 184 -1.13 -2.50 9.65
CA VAL A 184 -1.90 -2.04 8.50
C VAL A 184 -3.09 -1.25 9.03
N ASN A 185 -3.15 0.03 8.67
CA ASN A 185 -4.21 0.94 9.08
C ASN A 185 -5.20 1.14 7.94
N ILE A 186 -6.48 1.14 8.27
CA ILE A 186 -7.58 1.44 7.36
C ILE A 186 -8.25 2.73 7.84
N TYR A 187 -8.35 3.71 6.94
CA TYR A 187 -8.93 5.02 7.23
C TYR A 187 -10.25 5.23 6.51
N ASP A 188 -11.17 5.95 7.15
CA ASP A 188 -12.33 6.59 6.54
C ASP A 188 -12.03 8.06 6.23
N LEU A 189 -11.72 8.34 4.96
CA LEU A 189 -11.39 9.66 4.42
C LEU A 189 -12.56 10.65 4.48
N SER A 190 -13.80 10.18 4.71
CA SER A 190 -14.94 11.07 4.93
C SER A 190 -14.86 11.80 6.28
N ILE A 191 -14.08 11.25 7.22
CA ILE A 191 -13.85 11.81 8.55
C ILE A 191 -12.64 12.78 8.49
N PRO A 192 -12.79 14.05 8.91
CA PRO A 192 -11.70 15.03 8.83
C PRO A 192 -10.62 14.89 9.91
N ASP A 193 -10.98 14.38 11.08
CA ASP A 193 -10.07 14.23 12.21
C ASP A 193 -9.29 12.91 12.09
N GLU A 194 -7.96 12.96 12.22
CA GLU A 194 -7.07 11.81 12.00
C GLU A 194 -7.36 10.67 12.98
N ASP A 195 -7.53 10.99 14.27
CA ASP A 195 -7.80 9.98 15.31
C ASP A 195 -9.14 9.26 15.06
N ASP A 196 -10.17 10.02 14.67
CA ASP A 196 -11.50 9.47 14.40
C ASP A 196 -11.60 8.78 13.02
N ALA A 197 -10.71 9.12 12.08
CA ALA A 197 -10.69 8.53 10.74
C ALA A 197 -10.12 7.10 10.74
N LEU A 198 -9.37 6.70 11.77
CA LEU A 198 -8.82 5.35 11.88
C LEU A 198 -9.92 4.31 12.12
N HIS A 199 -10.38 3.67 11.04
CA HIS A 199 -11.49 2.71 11.03
C HIS A 199 -11.08 1.33 11.57
N GLN A 200 -9.91 0.83 11.17
CA GLN A 200 -9.42 -0.48 11.57
C GLN A 200 -7.89 -0.50 11.62
N VAL A 201 -7.35 -1.20 12.61
CA VAL A 201 -5.91 -1.46 12.74
C VAL A 201 -5.70 -2.97 12.76
N ILE A 202 -4.86 -3.45 11.86
CA ILE A 202 -4.42 -4.83 11.81
C ILE A 202 -3.00 -4.87 12.35
N ASN A 203 -2.80 -5.56 13.47
CA ASN A 203 -1.48 -5.85 14.02
C ASN A 203 -0.97 -7.19 13.48
N PHE A 204 0.15 -7.17 12.78
CA PHE A 204 0.71 -8.36 12.16
C PHE A 204 2.21 -8.50 12.45
N ALA A 205 3.04 -8.05 11.52
CA ALA A 205 4.50 -8.01 11.60
C ALA A 205 4.97 -6.95 10.59
N SER A 206 6.27 -6.60 10.61
CA SER A 206 6.84 -5.59 9.71
C SER A 206 6.38 -5.79 8.27
N ILE A 207 5.54 -4.88 7.77
CA ILE A 207 4.79 -5.08 6.52
C ILE A 207 5.69 -4.84 5.33
N HIS A 208 5.84 -5.88 4.50
CA HIS A 208 6.48 -5.77 3.19
C HIS A 208 5.47 -5.31 2.14
N SER A 209 4.31 -5.95 2.08
CA SER A 209 3.22 -5.57 1.19
C SER A 209 1.85 -5.88 1.80
N ALA A 210 0.85 -5.10 1.43
CA ALA A 210 -0.53 -5.26 1.84
C ALA A 210 -1.47 -4.66 0.78
N GLY A 211 -2.67 -5.21 0.66
CA GLY A 211 -3.63 -4.73 -0.32
C GLY A 211 -4.97 -5.46 -0.29
N TRP A 212 -5.82 -5.13 -1.28
CA TRP A 212 -7.17 -5.65 -1.38
C TRP A 212 -7.24 -6.88 -2.29
N LEU A 213 -7.76 -7.99 -1.77
CA LEU A 213 -8.12 -9.17 -2.57
C LEU A 213 -9.55 -9.07 -3.11
N SER A 214 -10.42 -8.41 -2.34
CA SER A 214 -11.80 -8.08 -2.69
C SER A 214 -12.26 -6.90 -1.83
N PRO A 215 -13.45 -6.32 -2.07
CA PRO A 215 -13.97 -5.21 -1.26
C PRO A 215 -14.12 -5.48 0.25
N LYS A 216 -13.95 -6.73 0.70
CA LYS A 216 -14.00 -7.07 2.13
C LYS A 216 -12.80 -7.89 2.59
N ARG A 217 -11.77 -8.03 1.77
CA ARG A 217 -10.64 -8.90 2.04
C ARG A 217 -9.34 -8.18 1.81
N ILE A 218 -8.53 -8.14 2.85
CA ILE A 218 -7.23 -7.51 2.90
C ILE A 218 -6.20 -8.62 3.05
N TYR A 219 -5.12 -8.59 2.28
CA TYR A 219 -3.97 -9.45 2.55
C TYR A 219 -2.87 -8.65 3.25
N THR A 220 -2.05 -9.35 4.03
CA THR A 220 -0.82 -8.80 4.62
C THR A 220 0.32 -9.79 4.42
N LEU A 221 1.46 -9.27 3.96
CA LEU A 221 2.71 -9.99 3.76
C LEU A 221 3.82 -9.26 4.52
N SER A 222 4.51 -9.97 5.42
CA SER A 222 5.63 -9.39 6.17
C SER A 222 6.97 -9.59 5.49
N HIS A 223 7.99 -8.84 5.92
CA HIS A 223 9.39 -9.05 5.53
C HIS A 223 9.96 -10.43 5.93
N MET A 224 9.24 -11.19 6.76
CA MET A 224 9.58 -12.56 7.14
C MET A 224 8.80 -13.60 6.32
N GLU A 225 8.17 -13.20 5.23
CA GLU A 225 7.32 -14.04 4.36
C GLU A 225 6.16 -14.68 5.12
N THR A 226 5.68 -14.02 6.19
CA THR A 226 4.44 -14.43 6.84
C THR A 226 3.25 -13.84 6.11
N PHE A 227 2.25 -14.65 5.79
CA PHE A 227 1.09 -14.23 5.01
C PHE A 227 -0.21 -14.47 5.77
N ALA A 228 -1.13 -13.51 5.70
CA ALA A 228 -2.46 -13.64 6.27
C ALA A 228 -3.51 -12.89 5.44
N ILE A 229 -4.76 -13.33 5.56
CA ILE A 229 -5.94 -12.70 4.95
C ILE A 229 -6.89 -12.27 6.06
N HIS A 230 -7.30 -11.01 6.00
CA HIS A 230 -8.12 -10.31 6.97
C HIS A 230 -9.41 -9.86 6.33
N GLU A 231 -10.45 -9.73 7.14
CA GLU A 231 -11.71 -9.14 6.71
C GLU A 231 -11.78 -7.67 7.12
N LEU A 232 -12.30 -6.85 6.20
CA LEU A 232 -12.58 -5.45 6.48
C LEU A 232 -13.76 -5.38 7.45
N ASN A 233 -13.55 -4.72 8.58
CA ASN A 233 -14.59 -4.52 9.58
C ASN A 233 -15.75 -3.74 8.96
N ASP A 234 -16.99 -4.17 9.23
CA ASP A 234 -18.15 -3.35 8.91
C ASP A 234 -18.25 -2.14 9.85
N LYS A 235 -19.00 -1.11 9.45
CA LYS A 235 -19.27 0.07 10.28
C LYS A 235 -20.42 -0.20 11.28
N SER A 236 -20.69 -1.46 11.62
CA SER A 236 -21.79 -1.78 12.53
C SER A 236 -21.38 -1.52 13.98
N ASP A 237 -22.37 -1.21 14.83
CA ASP A 237 -22.14 -0.99 16.26
C ASP A 237 -21.75 -2.29 17.00
N GLU A 238 -21.89 -3.45 16.36
CA GLU A 238 -21.52 -4.75 16.93
C GLU A 238 -20.06 -5.08 16.58
N SER A 239 -19.20 -5.21 17.59
CA SER A 239 -17.81 -5.59 17.39
C SER A 239 -17.71 -7.05 16.93
N HIS A 240 -17.64 -7.27 15.61
CA HIS A 240 -17.24 -8.54 15.03
C HIS A 240 -15.79 -8.44 14.57
N GLU A 241 -14.88 -9.15 15.27
CA GLU A 241 -13.49 -9.28 14.84
C GLU A 241 -13.30 -10.68 14.25
N PRO A 242 -13.52 -10.85 12.94
CA PRO A 242 -13.33 -12.13 12.27
C PRO A 242 -11.87 -12.53 12.39
N LYS A 243 -11.63 -13.80 12.71
CA LYS A 243 -10.26 -14.28 12.86
C LYS A 243 -9.56 -14.26 11.50
N PRO A 244 -8.30 -13.78 11.45
CA PRO A 244 -7.51 -13.80 10.24
C PRO A 244 -7.33 -15.25 9.76
N GLN A 245 -7.34 -15.46 8.44
CA GLN A 245 -6.82 -16.68 7.85
C GLN A 245 -5.30 -16.54 7.78
N ASP A 246 -4.63 -17.03 8.81
CA ASP A 246 -3.17 -16.99 8.96
C ASP A 246 -2.52 -18.22 8.32
N PHE A 247 -1.57 -17.99 7.41
CA PHE A 247 -0.79 -19.03 6.74
C PHE A 247 0.61 -19.19 7.35
N GLY A 248 1.02 -18.31 8.24
CA GLY A 248 2.39 -18.28 8.78
C GLY A 248 3.43 -18.01 7.70
N ASP A 249 4.67 -18.45 7.95
CA ASP A 249 5.78 -18.38 7.00
C ASP A 249 5.52 -19.30 5.81
N VAL A 250 5.39 -18.72 4.62
CA VAL A 250 4.93 -19.43 3.44
C VAL A 250 6.04 -20.10 2.65
N ARG A 251 7.31 -19.89 2.98
CA ARG A 251 8.46 -20.34 2.16
C ARG A 251 8.53 -21.85 2.00
N GLU A 252 8.38 -22.59 3.11
CA GLU A 252 8.33 -24.05 3.06
C GLU A 252 7.03 -24.54 2.42
N LEU A 253 5.90 -23.91 2.77
CA LEU A 253 4.57 -24.29 2.30
C LEU A 253 4.41 -24.14 0.79
N TRP A 254 4.94 -23.06 0.22
CA TRP A 254 4.78 -22.70 -1.19
C TRP A 254 6.04 -22.99 -2.01
N ASP A 255 7.04 -23.69 -1.43
CA ASP A 255 8.30 -24.02 -2.10
C ASP A 255 8.90 -22.80 -2.84
N CYS A 256 9.07 -21.71 -2.09
CA CYS A 256 9.62 -20.43 -2.54
C CYS A 256 10.58 -19.84 -1.47
N GLU A 257 11.32 -18.79 -1.83
CA GLU A 257 12.14 -18.02 -0.87
C GLU A 257 11.53 -16.66 -0.54
N TYR A 258 10.74 -16.12 -1.45
CA TYR A 258 10.01 -14.87 -1.29
C TYR A 258 8.75 -14.84 -2.17
N VAL A 259 7.76 -14.08 -1.71
CA VAL A 259 6.59 -13.71 -2.50
C VAL A 259 6.90 -12.43 -3.27
N VAL A 260 6.68 -12.43 -4.58
CA VAL A 260 6.92 -11.24 -5.42
C VAL A 260 5.74 -10.29 -5.31
N ASP A 261 4.52 -10.81 -5.49
CA ASP A 261 3.30 -10.02 -5.40
C ASP A 261 2.07 -10.96 -5.29
N VAL A 262 0.98 -10.41 -4.77
CA VAL A 262 -0.29 -11.10 -4.49
C VAL A 262 -1.40 -10.43 -5.29
N TYR A 263 -1.90 -11.14 -6.29
CA TYR A 263 -2.99 -10.69 -7.16
C TYR A 263 -4.26 -11.50 -6.89
N PRO A 264 -5.46 -10.92 -7.05
CA PRO A 264 -6.66 -11.73 -7.17
C PRO A 264 -6.49 -12.67 -8.38
N GLY A 265 -6.60 -13.97 -8.15
CA GLY A 265 -6.43 -14.99 -9.18
C GLY A 265 -5.08 -15.73 -9.15
N PHE A 266 -3.99 -15.12 -8.66
CA PHE A 266 -2.70 -15.80 -8.53
C PHE A 266 -1.73 -15.15 -7.53
N ILE A 267 -0.79 -15.94 -7.02
CA ILE A 267 0.34 -15.48 -6.20
C ILE A 267 1.63 -15.73 -6.96
N ALA A 268 2.44 -14.69 -7.16
CA ALA A 268 3.75 -14.79 -7.77
C ALA A 268 4.83 -14.98 -6.71
N THR A 269 5.73 -15.93 -6.92
CA THR A 269 6.81 -16.28 -5.98
C THR A 269 8.11 -16.49 -6.73
N GLY A 270 9.23 -16.27 -6.02
CA GLY A 270 10.58 -16.50 -6.53
C GLY A 270 11.42 -17.34 -5.57
N ALA A 271 12.44 -18.01 -6.12
CA ALA A 271 13.56 -18.48 -5.33
C ALA A 271 14.87 -18.35 -6.14
N ASN A 272 15.80 -17.59 -5.58
CA ASN A 272 17.09 -17.28 -6.19
C ASN A 272 17.97 -18.53 -6.21
N SER A 273 18.00 -19.28 -5.10
CA SER A 273 18.83 -20.48 -4.98
C SER A 273 18.47 -21.59 -5.97
N LYS A 274 17.23 -21.59 -6.47
CA LYS A 274 16.69 -22.56 -7.43
C LYS A 274 16.50 -21.97 -8.83
N SER A 275 16.77 -20.68 -9.00
CA SER A 275 16.56 -19.93 -10.25
C SER A 275 15.21 -20.19 -10.90
N HIS A 276 14.14 -20.13 -10.10
CA HIS A 276 12.78 -20.35 -10.60
C HIS A 276 11.82 -19.25 -10.13
N ALA A 277 10.88 -18.92 -11.00
CA ALA A 277 9.69 -18.16 -10.63
C ALA A 277 8.46 -19.06 -10.79
N LYS A 278 7.48 -18.90 -9.91
CA LYS A 278 6.22 -19.63 -9.99
C LYS A 278 5.05 -18.69 -9.78
N LEU A 279 3.99 -18.92 -10.55
CA LEU A 279 2.69 -18.31 -10.32
C LEU A 279 1.72 -19.42 -9.91
N TYR A 280 1.23 -19.33 -8.68
CA TYR A 280 0.24 -20.26 -8.12
C TYR A 280 -1.16 -19.71 -8.35
N PRO A 281 -2.10 -20.49 -8.93
CA PRO A 281 -3.49 -20.07 -8.96
C PRO A 281 -4.01 -19.81 -7.55
N PHE A 282 -4.68 -18.68 -7.36
CA PHE A 282 -5.17 -18.22 -6.07
C PHE A 282 -6.64 -17.79 -6.22
N ILE A 283 -7.54 -18.68 -5.83
CA ILE A 283 -8.99 -18.56 -6.07
C ILE A 283 -9.71 -18.77 -4.75
N ASN A 284 -10.66 -17.88 -4.42
CA ASN A 284 -11.44 -17.96 -3.18
C ASN A 284 -10.55 -18.10 -1.92
N GLU A 285 -9.48 -17.29 -1.84
CA GLU A 285 -8.56 -17.29 -0.69
C GLU A 285 -7.82 -18.63 -0.48
N GLN A 286 -7.78 -19.48 -1.53
CA GLN A 286 -7.06 -20.75 -1.54
C GLN A 286 -6.02 -20.77 -2.65
N ILE A 287 -4.80 -21.16 -2.26
CA ILE A 287 -3.68 -21.35 -3.18
C ILE A 287 -3.66 -22.79 -3.70
N ASN A 288 -3.54 -22.96 -5.01
CA ASN A 288 -3.36 -24.26 -5.64
C ASN A 288 -1.87 -24.53 -5.88
N LEU A 289 -1.29 -25.37 -5.00
CA LEU A 289 0.12 -25.76 -5.05
C LEU A 289 0.43 -26.89 -6.05
N GLU A 290 -0.59 -27.58 -6.56
CA GLU A 290 -0.42 -28.75 -7.42
C GLU A 290 -0.11 -28.37 -8.87
N THR A 291 -0.68 -27.25 -9.34
CA THR A 291 -0.57 -26.81 -10.74
C THR A 291 0.01 -25.39 -10.86
N PRO A 292 1.23 -25.12 -10.36
CA PRO A 292 1.87 -23.82 -10.59
C PRO A 292 2.30 -23.65 -12.04
N ILE A 293 2.20 -22.41 -12.51
CA ILE A 293 2.87 -21.98 -13.73
C ILE A 293 4.34 -21.76 -13.39
N LYS A 294 5.24 -22.58 -13.97
CA LYS A 294 6.68 -22.51 -13.72
C LYS A 294 7.38 -21.73 -14.83
N LEU A 295 8.02 -20.62 -14.46
CA LEU A 295 8.88 -19.82 -15.33
C LEU A 295 10.32 -20.29 -15.14
N ASN A 296 10.72 -21.30 -15.92
CA ASN A 296 12.01 -21.97 -15.75
C ASN A 296 13.16 -21.00 -16.02
N GLY A 297 14.15 -20.98 -15.12
CA GLY A 297 15.28 -20.07 -15.19
C GLY A 297 14.99 -18.65 -14.69
N GLY A 298 13.71 -18.27 -14.52
CA GLY A 298 13.27 -17.01 -13.92
C GLY A 298 14.13 -15.81 -14.34
N HIS A 299 14.76 -15.17 -13.35
CA HIS A 299 15.80 -14.15 -13.54
C HIS A 299 17.20 -14.64 -13.09
N GLY A 300 17.45 -15.95 -13.19
CA GLY A 300 18.70 -16.56 -12.73
C GLY A 300 18.79 -16.59 -11.20
N GLU A 301 19.91 -16.13 -10.65
CA GLU A 301 20.13 -16.03 -9.20
C GLU A 301 19.67 -14.67 -8.62
N GLU A 302 19.14 -13.78 -9.47
CA GLU A 302 18.71 -12.43 -9.10
C GLU A 302 17.24 -12.38 -8.67
N VAL A 303 16.90 -11.38 -7.84
CA VAL A 303 15.55 -11.20 -7.30
C VAL A 303 14.58 -10.74 -8.39
N ILE A 304 13.39 -11.33 -8.41
CA ILE A 304 12.25 -10.85 -9.21
C ILE A 304 11.50 -9.82 -8.39
N ARG A 305 11.35 -8.61 -8.94
CA ARG A 305 10.74 -7.47 -8.26
C ARG A 305 9.32 -7.18 -8.73
N ALA A 306 9.02 -7.51 -9.98
CA ALA A 306 7.72 -7.21 -10.57
C ALA A 306 7.24 -8.35 -11.47
N VAL A 307 5.94 -8.62 -11.42
CA VAL A 307 5.24 -9.54 -12.32
C VAL A 307 4.00 -8.83 -12.84
N TYR A 308 3.73 -8.93 -14.13
CA TYR A 308 2.49 -8.44 -14.71
C TYR A 308 1.88 -9.50 -15.63
N CYS A 309 0.62 -9.84 -15.38
CA CYS A 309 -0.18 -10.74 -16.18
C CYS A 309 -1.33 -9.94 -16.79
N PRO A 310 -1.25 -9.54 -18.08
CA PRO A 310 -2.34 -8.81 -18.70
C PRO A 310 -3.63 -9.64 -18.67
N PRO A 311 -4.79 -9.02 -18.37
CA PRO A 311 -6.07 -9.69 -18.42
C PRO A 311 -6.35 -10.30 -19.79
N ALA A 312 -7.02 -11.46 -19.80
CA ALA A 312 -7.34 -12.19 -21.02
C ALA A 312 -6.14 -12.48 -21.96
N SER A 313 -4.91 -12.38 -21.45
CA SER A 313 -3.68 -12.73 -22.16
C SER A 313 -3.13 -14.06 -21.68
N ASN A 314 -2.29 -14.67 -22.51
CA ASN A 314 -1.49 -15.82 -22.14
C ASN A 314 -0.01 -15.45 -21.98
N LEU A 315 0.27 -14.16 -21.88
CA LEU A 315 1.60 -13.63 -21.62
C LEU A 315 1.78 -13.28 -20.15
N ILE A 316 3.02 -13.42 -19.70
CA ILE A 316 3.45 -12.99 -18.37
C ILE A 316 4.70 -12.15 -18.58
N TYR A 317 4.79 -11.03 -17.89
CA TYR A 317 5.94 -10.14 -17.91
C TYR A 317 6.58 -10.16 -16.54
N THR A 318 7.91 -10.26 -16.47
CA THR A 318 8.63 -10.20 -15.19
C THR A 318 9.81 -9.26 -15.29
N GLY A 319 10.03 -8.51 -14.23
CA GLY A 319 11.15 -7.60 -14.04
C GLY A 319 11.98 -8.03 -12.85
N GLY A 320 13.31 -8.01 -12.99
CA GLY A 320 14.22 -8.41 -11.93
C GLY A 320 15.43 -7.50 -11.74
N GLU A 321 16.21 -7.83 -10.73
CA GLU A 321 17.50 -7.18 -10.41
C GLU A 321 18.62 -7.56 -11.39
N ASP A 322 18.40 -8.55 -12.25
CA ASP A 322 19.26 -8.81 -13.42
C ASP A 322 19.16 -7.69 -14.49
N GLY A 323 18.26 -6.73 -14.28
CA GLY A 323 17.99 -5.62 -15.18
C GLY A 323 17.28 -6.04 -16.46
N ASN A 324 16.67 -7.23 -16.49
CA ASN A 324 15.89 -7.69 -17.63
C ASN A 324 14.39 -7.53 -17.38
N LEU A 325 13.66 -7.20 -18.44
CA LEU A 325 12.24 -7.42 -18.58
C LEU A 325 12.05 -8.67 -19.46
N ARG A 326 11.51 -9.74 -18.91
CA ARG A 326 11.29 -11.02 -19.62
C ARG A 326 9.83 -11.22 -19.94
N ILE A 327 9.57 -11.85 -21.09
CA ILE A 327 8.23 -12.22 -21.54
C ILE A 327 8.15 -13.74 -21.58
N TRP A 328 7.12 -14.27 -20.94
CA TRP A 328 6.81 -15.69 -20.87
C TRP A 328 5.48 -15.96 -21.54
N LYS A 329 5.37 -17.08 -22.24
CA LYS A 329 4.11 -17.54 -22.80
C LYS A 329 3.58 -18.72 -22.01
N SER A 330 2.38 -18.57 -21.48
CA SER A 330 1.61 -19.63 -20.85
C SER A 330 0.58 -20.21 -21.83
N ASP A 331 0.25 -21.49 -21.66
CA ASP A 331 -0.91 -22.13 -22.30
C ASP A 331 -2.13 -22.12 -21.37
N VAL A 332 -1.91 -21.80 -20.10
CA VAL A 332 -2.96 -21.60 -19.09
C VAL A 332 -3.12 -20.11 -18.84
N GLN A 333 -4.33 -19.62 -19.03
CA GLN A 333 -4.66 -18.24 -18.74
C GLN A 333 -4.86 -18.06 -17.24
N LEU A 334 -4.07 -17.17 -16.64
CA LEU A 334 -4.36 -16.67 -15.29
C LEU A 334 -5.40 -15.56 -15.42
N ASN A 335 -6.54 -15.74 -14.74
CA ASN A 335 -7.59 -14.74 -14.70
C ASN A 335 -7.39 -13.85 -13.47
N ALA A 336 -6.68 -12.75 -13.65
CA ALA A 336 -6.80 -11.61 -12.75
C ALA A 336 -7.95 -10.71 -13.23
N PRO A 337 -8.87 -10.27 -12.36
CA PRO A 337 -9.95 -9.38 -12.74
C PRO A 337 -9.40 -8.09 -13.38
N GLU A 338 -9.93 -7.67 -14.52
CA GLU A 338 -9.53 -6.41 -15.17
C GLU A 338 -9.63 -5.22 -14.21
N SER A 339 -10.70 -5.20 -13.40
CA SER A 339 -10.96 -4.17 -12.41
C SER A 339 -9.87 -4.03 -11.34
N PHE A 340 -9.02 -5.04 -11.14
CA PHE A 340 -7.92 -4.97 -10.18
C PHE A 340 -6.80 -4.02 -10.63
N PHE A 341 -6.53 -3.95 -11.95
CA PHE A 341 -5.43 -3.13 -12.49
C PHE A 341 -5.83 -1.67 -12.78
N GLY A 342 -6.96 -1.21 -12.25
CA GLY A 342 -7.38 0.19 -12.33
C GLY A 342 -8.32 0.55 -13.48
N SER A 343 -8.93 -0.42 -14.19
CA SER A 343 -10.06 -0.12 -15.07
C SER A 343 -11.39 -0.15 -14.30
N ALA A 344 -11.60 0.83 -13.41
CA ALA A 344 -12.96 1.14 -13.00
C ALA A 344 -13.67 1.79 -14.20
N SER A 345 -14.36 0.98 -15.01
CA SER A 345 -15.38 1.49 -15.91
C SER A 345 -16.35 2.33 -15.08
N THR A 346 -16.48 3.59 -15.43
CA THR A 346 -17.51 4.49 -14.93
C THR A 346 -18.85 3.91 -15.37
N GLU A 347 -19.49 3.12 -14.50
CA GLU A 347 -20.92 2.89 -14.64
C GLU A 347 -21.59 4.25 -14.36
N GLN A 348 -21.94 4.92 -15.45
CA GLN A 348 -22.77 6.11 -15.42
C GLN A 348 -24.11 5.70 -14.79
N ASN A 349 -24.34 6.11 -13.55
CA ASN A 349 -25.68 6.13 -13.00
C ASN A 349 -26.52 7.07 -13.88
N GLU A 350 -27.38 6.49 -14.72
CA GLU A 350 -28.43 7.23 -15.41
C GLU A 350 -29.29 7.98 -14.37
N PRO A 351 -29.58 9.28 -14.58
CA PRO A 351 -30.51 9.99 -13.71
C PRO A 351 -31.91 9.41 -13.94
N LYS A 352 -32.53 8.88 -12.87
CA LYS A 352 -33.96 8.57 -12.88
C LYS A 352 -34.75 9.88 -12.97
N GLU A 353 -35.51 10.02 -14.05
CA GLU A 353 -36.49 11.07 -14.29
C GLU A 353 -37.58 11.11 -13.19
N ASP A 354 -37.89 12.34 -12.80
CA ASP A 354 -39.19 12.92 -12.44
C ASP A 354 -40.10 12.23 -11.41
N VAL A 355 -40.18 12.87 -10.24
CA VAL A 355 -41.42 12.92 -9.45
C VAL A 355 -41.84 14.38 -9.32
N GLU A 356 -42.99 14.70 -9.92
CA GLU A 356 -43.68 15.99 -9.85
C GLU A 356 -43.80 16.49 -8.40
N MET A 357 -43.30 17.70 -8.11
CA MET A 357 -43.77 18.49 -6.98
C MET A 357 -44.82 19.47 -7.50
N GLY A 358 -46.07 19.25 -7.08
CA GLY A 358 -47.14 20.23 -7.21
C GLY A 358 -46.92 21.42 -6.28
N ASP A 359 -47.15 22.60 -6.84
CA ASP A 359 -47.24 23.87 -6.13
C ASP A 359 -48.23 23.80 -4.96
N LEU A 360 -47.92 24.49 -3.85
CA LEU A 360 -48.90 25.13 -2.98
C LEU A 360 -48.19 26.12 -2.04
N GLU A 361 -48.96 27.13 -1.65
CA GLU A 361 -48.57 28.51 -1.38
C GLU A 361 -48.11 28.79 0.06
N ASP A 362 -47.53 29.98 0.17
CA ASP A 362 -47.12 30.76 1.33
C ASP A 362 -48.27 30.94 2.35
N ASP A 363 -47.97 30.81 3.65
CA ASP A 363 -48.67 31.56 4.69
C ASP A 363 -47.90 31.58 6.01
N SER A 364 -47.63 32.80 6.46
CA SER A 364 -47.05 33.15 7.75
C SER A 364 -48.13 33.28 8.82
N GLU A 365 -47.93 32.72 10.03
CA GLU A 365 -48.14 33.47 11.29
C GLU A 365 -47.69 32.70 12.55
N SER A 366 -47.40 33.51 13.57
CA SER A 366 -46.74 33.24 14.85
C SER A 366 -47.54 32.44 15.88
N THR A 367 -46.84 31.76 16.81
CA THR A 367 -47.12 31.83 18.26
C THR A 367 -45.94 31.28 19.08
N SER A 368 -45.80 31.84 20.28
CA SER A 368 -44.62 31.82 21.14
C SER A 368 -44.86 31.02 22.43
N GLY A 369 -43.76 30.45 22.97
CA GLY A 369 -43.53 30.36 24.41
C GLY A 369 -43.68 28.99 25.06
N GLU A 370 -42.58 28.23 25.17
CA GLU A 370 -42.26 27.38 26.36
C GLU A 370 -40.87 26.71 26.22
N HIS A 371 -39.77 27.48 26.23
CA HIS A 371 -38.42 26.88 26.32
C HIS A 371 -37.39 27.88 26.87
N LYS A 372 -37.52 28.31 28.14
CA LYS A 372 -36.45 29.11 28.80
C LYS A 372 -35.94 28.64 30.17
N GLU A 373 -36.51 27.61 30.80
CA GLU A 373 -36.01 27.16 32.11
C GLU A 373 -35.09 25.92 32.10
N LYS A 374 -35.00 25.15 31.00
CA LYS A 374 -34.15 23.94 30.94
C LYS A 374 -32.70 24.20 30.47
N LYS A 375 -32.39 25.35 29.85
CA LYS A 375 -31.05 25.65 29.31
C LYS A 375 -30.04 26.13 30.37
N SER A 376 -30.49 26.78 31.45
CA SER A 376 -29.58 27.40 32.44
C SER A 376 -28.97 26.42 33.46
N LYS A 377 -29.57 25.24 33.66
CA LYS A 377 -29.02 24.19 34.54
C LYS A 377 -27.99 23.29 33.84
N LYS A 378 -28.10 23.07 32.53
CA LYS A 378 -27.18 22.21 31.76
C LYS A 378 -25.80 22.88 31.56
N GLU A 379 -25.78 24.20 31.31
CA GLU A 379 -24.53 24.96 31.15
C GLU A 379 -23.72 25.13 32.46
N LYS A 380 -24.36 25.10 33.63
CA LYS A 380 -23.65 25.16 34.92
C LYS A 380 -23.01 23.82 35.32
N GLY A 381 -23.55 22.69 34.85
CA GLY A 381 -22.96 21.36 35.05
C GLY A 381 -21.68 21.18 34.20
N GLU A 382 -21.76 21.48 32.91
CA GLU A 382 -20.63 21.30 31.97
C GLU A 382 -19.42 22.20 32.29
N LYS A 383 -19.64 23.41 32.83
CA LYS A 383 -18.55 24.28 33.27
C LYS A 383 -17.84 23.77 34.53
N LYS A 384 -18.52 23.02 35.40
CA LYS A 384 -17.93 22.44 36.60
C LYS A 384 -17.07 21.22 36.26
N ASP A 385 -17.57 20.35 35.37
CA ASP A 385 -16.84 19.16 34.91
C ASP A 385 -15.58 19.50 34.08
N LYS A 386 -15.62 20.57 33.28
CA LYS A 386 -14.43 21.06 32.56
C LYS A 386 -13.36 21.63 33.50
N LYS A 387 -13.75 22.26 34.62
CA LYS A 387 -12.79 22.82 35.60
C LYS A 387 -12.12 21.71 36.41
N ASP A 388 -12.87 20.69 36.82
CA ASP A 388 -12.34 19.56 37.57
C ASP A 388 -11.42 18.66 36.71
N LYS A 389 -11.73 18.50 35.40
CA LYS A 389 -10.81 17.82 34.44
C LYS A 389 -9.50 18.60 34.24
N LYS A 390 -9.55 19.94 34.18
CA LYS A 390 -8.35 20.77 34.01
C LYS A 390 -7.43 20.72 35.25
N GLU A 391 -7.99 20.79 36.45
CA GLU A 391 -7.20 20.66 37.69
C GLU A 391 -6.57 19.26 37.86
N LYS A 392 -7.24 18.19 37.40
CA LYS A 392 -6.66 16.84 37.38
C LYS A 392 -5.50 16.71 36.40
N LYS A 393 -5.60 17.33 35.21
CA LYS A 393 -4.51 17.33 34.20
C LYS A 393 -3.28 18.09 34.71
N GLU A 394 -3.45 19.26 35.32
CA GLU A 394 -2.33 20.02 35.90
C GLU A 394 -1.66 19.32 37.10
N LYS A 395 -2.42 18.61 37.93
CA LYS A 395 -1.86 17.79 39.02
C LYS A 395 -1.04 16.61 38.49
N LYS A 396 -1.47 15.97 37.40
CA LYS A 396 -0.75 14.86 36.76
C LYS A 396 0.58 15.33 36.16
N GLU A 397 0.59 16.44 35.42
CA GLU A 397 1.81 17.03 34.86
C GLU A 397 2.82 17.48 35.93
N LYS A 398 2.36 18.05 37.06
CA LYS A 398 3.24 18.41 38.18
C LYS A 398 3.87 17.19 38.84
N LYS A 399 3.15 16.06 38.91
CA LYS A 399 3.66 14.79 39.45
C LYS A 399 4.72 14.19 38.52
N ASP A 400 4.47 14.19 37.21
CA ASP A 400 5.41 13.64 36.21
C ASP A 400 6.70 14.47 36.12
N LYS A 401 6.61 15.80 36.26
CA LYS A 401 7.79 16.68 36.35
C LYS A 401 8.61 16.43 37.61
N LYS A 402 7.97 16.12 38.75
CA LYS A 402 8.67 15.80 40.00
C LYS A 402 9.38 14.46 39.91
N GLU A 403 8.74 13.43 39.34
CA GLU A 403 9.37 12.11 39.14
C GLU A 403 10.55 12.15 38.16
N LYS A 404 10.47 12.97 37.10
CA LYS A 404 11.61 13.18 36.18
C LYS A 404 12.79 13.88 36.88
N LYS A 405 12.53 14.83 37.80
CA LYS A 405 13.58 15.51 38.58
C LYS A 405 14.26 14.55 39.57
N ASP A 406 13.47 13.76 40.30
CA ASP A 406 13.99 12.78 41.27
C ASP A 406 14.83 11.68 40.59
N LYS A 407 14.46 11.25 39.37
CA LYS A 407 15.28 10.32 38.56
C LYS A 407 16.60 10.94 38.12
N LYS A 408 16.63 12.24 37.81
CA LYS A 408 17.84 12.96 37.38
C LYS A 408 18.82 13.13 38.55
N ASP A 409 18.31 13.45 39.74
CA ASP A 409 19.13 13.62 40.96
C ASP A 409 19.73 12.29 41.45
N LYS A 410 18.98 11.18 41.35
CA LYS A 410 19.52 9.83 41.61
C LYS A 410 20.64 9.45 40.64
N LYS A 411 20.52 9.80 39.37
CA LYS A 411 21.55 9.53 38.34
C LYS A 411 22.82 10.36 38.57
N HIS A 412 22.70 11.57 39.13
CA HIS A 412 23.83 12.42 39.50
C HIS A 412 24.59 11.87 40.72
N LYS A 413 23.88 11.50 41.80
CA LYS A 413 24.50 10.89 43.00
C LYS A 413 25.24 9.58 42.67
N HIS A 414 24.67 8.75 41.80
CA HIS A 414 25.32 7.50 41.38
C HIS A 414 26.59 7.72 40.54
N LYS A 415 26.70 8.86 39.83
CA LYS A 415 27.92 9.27 39.10
C LYS A 415 29.01 9.79 40.05
N GLU A 416 28.64 10.52 41.10
CA GLU A 416 29.59 11.02 42.11
C GLU A 416 30.18 9.89 42.97
N GLU A 417 29.37 8.91 43.40
CA GLU A 417 29.88 7.74 44.15
C GLU A 417 30.81 6.86 43.31
N LYS A 418 30.60 6.76 41.99
CA LYS A 418 31.53 6.06 41.08
C LYS A 418 32.85 6.81 40.89
N LYS A 419 32.84 8.14 41.06
CA LYS A 419 34.04 8.99 40.97
C LYS A 419 34.89 8.88 42.24
N SER A 420 34.28 8.91 43.43
CA SER A 420 35.02 8.78 44.71
C SER A 420 35.63 7.38 44.90
N LYS A 421 34.97 6.32 44.41
CA LYS A 421 35.54 4.94 44.44
C LYS A 421 36.72 4.73 43.50
N LYS A 422 36.91 5.58 42.47
CA LYS A 422 38.07 5.53 41.57
C LYS A 422 39.30 6.24 42.14
N GLU A 423 39.12 7.26 42.97
CA GLU A 423 40.23 8.02 43.58
C GLU A 423 40.92 7.29 44.73
N HIS A 424 40.26 6.30 45.35
CA HIS A 424 40.85 5.54 46.48
C HIS A 424 41.78 4.38 46.08
N ARG A 425 41.98 4.10 44.78
CA ARG A 425 42.73 2.92 44.30
C ARG A 425 44.17 3.20 43.80
N PHE A 426 44.69 4.41 43.98
CA PHE A 426 46.08 4.74 43.68
C PHE A 426 46.74 5.49 44.84
N ARG A 427 47.57 4.78 45.61
CA ARG A 427 48.69 5.37 46.35
C ARG A 427 49.91 4.43 46.16
N PRO A 428 51.05 4.93 45.67
CA PRO A 428 52.26 4.13 45.53
C PRO A 428 53.00 4.10 46.87
N TYR A 429 53.24 2.89 47.40
CA TYR A 429 54.54 2.26 47.61
C TYR A 429 54.33 0.84 48.13
#